data_AF-A0A9E2XFK9-F1
#
_entry.id   AF-A0A9E2XFK9-F1
#
_cell.length_a   1.000
_cell.length_b   1.000
_cell.length_c   1.000
_cell.angle_alpha   90.00
_cell.angle_beta   90.00
_cell.angle_gamma   90.00
#
_symmetry.space_group_name_H-M   'P 1'
#
loop_
_entity.id
_entity.type
_entity.pdbx_description
1 polymer ?
#
loop_
_entity_poly.entity_id
_entity_poly.type
_entity_poly.pdbx_seq_one_letter_code
_entity_poly.pdbx_strand_id
1 'polypeptide(L)'
;MRLTIRATGIGAATIGAAVLAACFSDGYAQTQQQLDACGGGGGGKSNLPLETVVNGCTALLQSGNYRGRDLAAVFVTRAAAYQRAGQLDRAVQDYDEALRLDPGNATAYYNRGIAHGAKGDWDRAIQDYDQALKLYPNDAAAFRGRGLAYQEKQQPERAIKDFDQALRLEPNDAAAFAYRAGAYLRTGALDRAIGDYDQAVRLAPDNAQYVYGRGVAYSRKEQWSRATQDYDQAIKLDPKLAAAFYGRGFALQKLDQLDRAIEDFDKSIGLDPDNASAFALRGAARLRKGDLDRALSDFDRAIEIDPHDATTFYNRGVAHSRNRQWDAAILDFDQAITLQPDDASSFAYRGAAYRRRGEPDRALKDLDRAIELDGHLAFAFANRGAVYSAKGEWDRAIEDYTRALEIEPHDAATFYNRGAAWRMKQQWDEAIKDFDQAIRLDPKDSSAFRNRGFAYGKLEQIDAALADFGQAIQLDPNDALAFAYRGAAWQRKGEIDRAIEDYDRALAIDPNEITTLYNRGAANAGRRQWQQAIQDYDRVLKLDPKFAAALYNRGVAKEQLGDRAGAEADVAAARQIDPDIGK
;
A
#
# COMPACT_ATOMS: atom_id res chain seq x y z
N MET A 1 -37.98 -48.04 27.61
CA MET A 1 -39.39 -48.47 27.57
C MET A 1 -39.57 -49.32 26.33
N ARG A 2 -39.77 -50.64 26.51
CA ARG A 2 -39.98 -51.63 25.44
C ARG A 2 -41.36 -51.40 24.81
N LEU A 3 -41.49 -51.53 23.49
CA LEU A 3 -42.41 -52.48 22.83
C LEU A 3 -42.32 -52.37 21.30
N THR A 4 -41.73 -53.40 20.71
CA THR A 4 -41.94 -53.90 19.35
C THR A 4 -43.31 -54.58 19.26
N ILE A 5 -44.07 -54.36 18.17
CA ILE A 5 -44.94 -55.38 17.57
C ILE A 5 -44.86 -55.29 16.03
N ARG A 6 -44.41 -56.38 15.42
CA ARG A 6 -44.60 -56.78 14.02
C ARG A 6 -45.78 -57.77 13.96
N ALA A 7 -46.54 -57.76 12.88
CA ALA A 7 -47.13 -58.94 12.21
C ALA A 7 -47.67 -58.47 10.83
N THR A 8 -47.17 -58.89 9.65
CA THR A 8 -47.35 -60.17 8.92
C THR A 8 -48.83 -60.55 8.74
N GLY A 9 -49.39 -60.84 7.56
CA GLY A 9 -48.81 -61.11 6.25
C GLY A 9 -49.87 -61.62 5.24
N ILE A 10 -49.41 -61.76 3.99
CA ILE A 10 -49.69 -62.86 3.03
C ILE A 10 -50.97 -62.77 2.18
N GLY A 11 -50.74 -62.86 0.87
CA GLY A 11 -51.73 -63.12 -0.17
C GLY A 11 -51.11 -63.09 -1.55
N ALA A 12 -50.25 -64.06 -1.87
CA ALA A 12 -49.80 -64.32 -3.23
C ALA A 12 -50.67 -65.41 -3.86
N ALA A 13 -51.18 -65.19 -5.07
CA ALA A 13 -51.64 -66.22 -5.98
C ALA A 13 -51.29 -65.84 -7.44
N THR A 14 -50.40 -66.64 -7.99
CA THR A 14 -50.03 -66.92 -9.39
C THR A 14 -51.22 -67.50 -10.19
N ILE A 15 -51.35 -67.59 -11.52
CA ILE A 15 -50.59 -67.40 -12.77
C ILE A 15 -51.67 -67.27 -13.88
N GLY A 16 -51.40 -66.52 -14.95
CA GLY A 16 -52.19 -66.61 -16.18
C GLY A 16 -51.60 -65.76 -17.31
N ALA A 17 -50.62 -66.33 -18.04
CA ALA A 17 -50.12 -65.74 -19.27
C ALA A 17 -51.02 -66.15 -20.45
N ALA A 18 -51.51 -65.17 -21.20
CA ALA A 18 -51.87 -65.33 -22.61
C ALA A 18 -51.74 -63.98 -23.33
N VAL A 19 -50.83 -63.96 -24.30
CA VAL A 19 -50.58 -62.85 -25.23
C VAL A 19 -51.71 -62.78 -26.24
N LEU A 20 -52.27 -61.59 -26.47
CA LEU A 20 -52.83 -61.21 -27.77
C LEU A 20 -52.86 -59.68 -27.89
N ALA A 21 -52.19 -59.20 -28.94
CA ALA A 21 -52.03 -57.82 -29.30
C ALA A 21 -53.38 -57.15 -29.62
N ALA A 22 -53.57 -55.94 -29.11
CA ALA A 22 -54.43 -54.94 -29.72
C ALA A 22 -53.88 -53.56 -29.38
N CYS A 23 -53.35 -52.89 -30.40
CA CYS A 23 -53.00 -51.48 -30.40
C CYS A 23 -54.21 -50.64 -29.97
N PHE A 24 -54.07 -49.78 -28.96
CA PHE A 24 -54.64 -48.42 -29.01
C PHE A 24 -53.77 -47.51 -28.15
N SER A 25 -53.41 -46.40 -28.77
CA SER A 25 -52.65 -45.27 -28.29
C SER A 25 -53.42 -44.48 -27.23
N ASP A 26 -52.96 -44.49 -25.98
CA ASP A 26 -53.28 -43.41 -25.05
C ASP A 26 -52.16 -42.37 -25.14
N GLY A 27 -52.33 -41.50 -26.15
CA GLY A 27 -51.62 -40.24 -26.22
C GLY A 27 -51.91 -39.43 -24.96
N TYR A 28 -50.87 -38.82 -24.40
CA TYR A 28 -51.03 -37.70 -23.47
C TYR A 28 -52.03 -36.72 -24.08
N ALA A 29 -53.24 -36.66 -23.53
CA ALA A 29 -54.16 -35.57 -23.83
C ALA A 29 -53.46 -34.28 -23.40
N GLN A 30 -52.91 -33.55 -24.38
CA GLN A 30 -52.26 -32.27 -24.16
C GLN A 30 -53.30 -31.33 -23.56
N THR A 31 -53.04 -30.85 -22.35
CA THR A 31 -53.91 -29.81 -21.77
C THR A 31 -53.73 -28.53 -22.59
N GLN A 32 -54.80 -27.80 -22.89
CA GLN A 32 -54.73 -26.49 -23.58
C GLN A 32 -53.69 -25.57 -22.92
N GLN A 33 -53.55 -25.70 -21.59
CA GLN A 33 -52.54 -25.03 -20.77
C GLN A 33 -51.09 -25.37 -21.14
N GLN A 34 -50.78 -26.60 -21.58
CA GLN A 34 -49.44 -27.01 -22.06
C GLN A 34 -49.14 -26.48 -23.47
N LEU A 35 -50.18 -26.36 -24.32
CA LEU A 35 -50.08 -25.76 -25.66
C LEU A 35 -49.83 -24.26 -25.57
N ASP A 36 -50.56 -23.57 -24.68
CA ASP A 36 -50.42 -22.14 -24.44
C ASP A 36 -49.08 -21.80 -23.76
N ALA A 37 -48.51 -22.73 -22.97
CA ALA A 37 -47.23 -22.54 -22.29
C ALA A 37 -46.03 -22.40 -23.25
N CYS A 38 -46.10 -23.03 -24.43
CA CYS A 38 -45.07 -22.92 -25.47
C CYS A 38 -45.49 -22.01 -26.65
N GLY A 39 -46.79 -21.91 -26.93
CA GLY A 39 -47.38 -21.16 -28.04
C GLY A 39 -47.47 -19.63 -27.84
N GLY A 40 -47.04 -19.10 -26.70
CA GLY A 40 -46.91 -17.66 -26.47
C GLY A 40 -45.80 -17.05 -27.34
N GLY A 41 -46.12 -16.78 -28.59
CA GLY A 41 -45.23 -16.14 -29.55
C GLY A 41 -44.76 -14.76 -29.09
N GLY A 42 -43.48 -14.48 -29.31
CA GLY A 42 -42.91 -13.13 -29.34
C GLY A 42 -42.96 -12.33 -28.03
N GLY A 43 -41.83 -12.24 -27.34
CA GLY A 43 -41.58 -11.15 -26.40
C GLY A 43 -42.39 -11.24 -25.09
N GLY A 44 -41.79 -11.89 -24.09
CA GLY A 44 -41.99 -11.67 -22.65
C GLY A 44 -43.40 -11.32 -22.18
N LYS A 45 -44.18 -12.32 -21.72
CA LYS A 45 -45.26 -12.14 -20.73
C LYS A 45 -45.91 -13.41 -20.18
N SER A 46 -45.31 -14.60 -20.28
CA SER A 46 -45.80 -15.75 -19.49
C SER A 46 -45.06 -15.79 -18.14
N ASN A 47 -45.75 -15.46 -17.04
CA ASN A 47 -45.27 -15.69 -15.66
C ASN A 47 -45.27 -17.19 -15.28
N LEU A 48 -45.14 -18.07 -16.27
CA LEU A 48 -45.16 -19.51 -16.06
C LEU A 48 -43.79 -19.97 -15.54
N PRO A 49 -43.74 -20.95 -14.63
CA PRO A 49 -42.49 -21.60 -14.23
C PRO A 49 -41.74 -22.11 -15.46
N LEU A 50 -40.41 -21.93 -15.49
CA LEU A 50 -39.57 -22.33 -16.62
C LEU A 50 -39.74 -23.81 -16.98
N GLU A 51 -39.91 -24.66 -15.96
CA GLU A 51 -40.17 -26.09 -16.13
C GLU A 51 -41.49 -26.36 -16.87
N THR A 52 -42.54 -25.58 -16.63
CA THR A 52 -43.82 -25.69 -17.34
C THR A 52 -43.65 -25.36 -18.82
N VAL A 53 -42.86 -24.33 -19.15
CA VAL A 53 -42.55 -23.96 -20.54
C VAL A 53 -41.74 -25.07 -21.22
N VAL A 54 -40.72 -25.60 -20.55
CA VAL A 54 -39.89 -26.71 -21.07
C VAL A 54 -40.73 -27.95 -21.33
N ASN A 55 -41.60 -28.34 -20.40
CA ASN A 55 -42.45 -29.52 -20.51
C ASN A 55 -43.50 -29.34 -21.62
N GLY A 56 -44.14 -28.17 -21.71
CA GLY A 56 -45.08 -27.84 -22.77
C GLY A 56 -44.45 -27.90 -24.16
N CYS A 57 -43.29 -27.27 -24.34
CA CYS A 57 -42.56 -27.34 -25.61
C CYS A 57 -42.08 -28.76 -25.93
N THR A 58 -41.67 -29.55 -24.93
CA THR A 58 -41.26 -30.94 -25.15
C THR A 58 -42.42 -31.80 -25.63
N ALA A 59 -43.61 -31.64 -25.05
CA ALA A 59 -44.82 -32.32 -25.51
C ALA A 59 -45.19 -31.92 -26.95
N LEU A 60 -45.01 -30.64 -27.32
CA LEU A 60 -45.22 -30.17 -28.70
C LEU A 60 -44.25 -30.80 -29.69
N LEU A 61 -42.96 -30.86 -29.34
CA LEU A 61 -41.93 -31.49 -30.18
C LEU A 61 -42.20 -32.99 -30.37
N GLN A 62 -42.76 -33.66 -29.36
CA GLN A 62 -43.12 -35.09 -29.43
C GLN A 62 -44.44 -35.35 -30.18
N SER A 63 -45.31 -34.35 -30.32
CA SER A 63 -46.63 -34.50 -30.94
C SER A 63 -46.57 -34.81 -32.45
N GLY A 64 -45.47 -34.46 -33.12
CA GLY A 64 -45.31 -34.61 -34.58
C GLY A 64 -46.15 -33.64 -35.43
N ASN A 65 -46.91 -32.74 -34.80
CA ASN A 65 -47.85 -31.84 -35.47
C ASN A 65 -47.20 -30.58 -36.08
N TYR A 66 -45.93 -30.30 -35.75
CA TYR A 66 -45.21 -29.11 -36.20
C TYR A 66 -44.10 -29.50 -37.18
N ARG A 67 -43.88 -28.68 -38.22
CA ARG A 67 -42.83 -28.91 -39.23
C ARG A 67 -42.18 -27.61 -39.66
N GLY A 68 -40.98 -27.71 -40.23
CA GLY A 68 -40.26 -26.56 -40.78
C GLY A 68 -40.10 -25.42 -39.77
N ARG A 69 -40.48 -24.20 -40.14
CA ARG A 69 -40.33 -23.00 -39.31
C ARG A 69 -41.14 -23.04 -38.02
N ASP A 70 -42.34 -23.64 -38.04
CA ASP A 70 -43.17 -23.73 -36.84
C ASP A 70 -42.54 -24.66 -35.81
N LEU A 71 -41.89 -25.75 -36.28
CA LEU A 71 -41.11 -26.63 -35.41
C LEU A 71 -39.85 -25.93 -34.88
N ALA A 72 -39.17 -25.15 -35.72
CA ALA A 72 -38.02 -24.35 -35.32
C ALA A 72 -38.39 -23.35 -34.20
N ALA A 73 -39.54 -22.69 -34.31
CA ALA A 73 -40.03 -21.76 -33.28
C ALA A 73 -40.24 -22.45 -31.91
N VAL A 74 -40.77 -23.67 -31.90
CA VAL A 74 -40.93 -24.47 -30.67
C VAL A 74 -39.57 -24.77 -30.03
N PHE A 75 -38.56 -25.14 -30.84
CA PHE A 75 -37.19 -25.33 -30.37
C PHE A 75 -36.59 -24.03 -29.79
N VAL A 76 -36.73 -22.89 -30.46
CA VAL A 76 -36.25 -21.58 -29.96
C VAL A 76 -36.87 -21.24 -28.61
N THR A 77 -38.18 -21.43 -28.44
CA THR A 77 -38.87 -21.15 -27.18
C THR A 77 -38.37 -22.05 -26.05
N ARG A 78 -38.18 -23.35 -26.32
CA ARG A 78 -37.65 -24.29 -25.33
C ARG A 78 -36.18 -23.98 -24.98
N ALA A 79 -35.37 -23.64 -25.97
CA ALA A 79 -33.98 -23.23 -25.79
C ALA A 79 -33.86 -22.00 -24.89
N ALA A 80 -34.70 -20.98 -25.11
CA ALA A 80 -34.72 -19.78 -24.27
C ALA A 80 -35.11 -20.10 -22.81
N ALA A 81 -36.03 -21.04 -22.61
CA ALA A 81 -36.38 -21.52 -21.26
C ALA A 81 -35.23 -22.28 -20.60
N TYR A 82 -34.54 -23.16 -21.33
CA TYR A 82 -33.32 -23.84 -20.84
C TYR A 82 -32.22 -22.85 -20.48
N GLN A 83 -31.99 -21.84 -21.31
CA GLN A 83 -30.99 -20.81 -21.08
C GLN A 83 -31.27 -20.02 -19.80
N ARG A 84 -32.54 -19.61 -19.58
CA ARG A 84 -32.95 -18.96 -18.32
C ARG A 84 -32.84 -19.88 -17.11
N ALA A 85 -32.98 -21.19 -17.31
CA ALA A 85 -32.77 -22.20 -16.27
C ALA A 85 -31.29 -22.57 -16.04
N GLY A 86 -30.35 -21.92 -16.76
CA GLY A 86 -28.91 -22.21 -16.67
C GLY A 86 -28.48 -23.51 -17.38
N GLN A 87 -29.40 -24.19 -18.08
CA GLN A 87 -29.13 -25.44 -18.81
C GLN A 87 -28.56 -25.12 -20.20
N LEU A 88 -27.39 -24.48 -20.24
CA LEU A 88 -26.82 -23.87 -21.45
C LEU A 88 -26.55 -24.88 -22.57
N ASP A 89 -26.12 -26.12 -22.25
CA ASP A 89 -25.89 -27.15 -23.27
C ASP A 89 -27.17 -27.57 -23.99
N ARG A 90 -28.27 -27.72 -23.24
CA ARG A 90 -29.59 -28.06 -23.81
C ARG A 90 -30.15 -26.90 -24.62
N ALA A 91 -29.93 -25.67 -24.16
CA ALA A 91 -30.31 -24.48 -24.91
C ALA A 91 -29.60 -24.43 -26.26
N VAL A 92 -28.27 -24.64 -26.29
CA VAL A 92 -27.49 -24.65 -27.54
C VAL A 92 -27.97 -25.78 -28.47
N GLN A 93 -28.20 -26.99 -27.96
CA GLN A 93 -28.73 -28.10 -28.77
C GLN A 93 -30.08 -27.77 -29.43
N ASP A 94 -31.00 -27.17 -28.68
CA ASP A 94 -32.29 -26.77 -29.23
C ASP A 94 -32.15 -25.62 -30.25
N TYR A 95 -31.25 -24.66 -30.02
CA TYR A 95 -30.96 -23.63 -31.03
C TYR A 95 -30.32 -24.22 -32.29
N ASP A 96 -29.45 -25.23 -32.17
CA ASP A 96 -28.85 -25.94 -33.30
C ASP A 96 -29.94 -26.61 -34.16
N GLU A 97 -30.90 -27.31 -33.52
CA GLU A 97 -32.03 -27.91 -34.23
C GLU A 97 -32.96 -26.87 -34.85
N ALA A 98 -33.23 -25.77 -34.14
CA ALA A 98 -34.00 -24.65 -34.70
C ALA A 98 -33.33 -24.09 -35.95
N LEU A 99 -32.01 -23.88 -35.92
CA LEU A 99 -31.24 -23.33 -37.03
C LEU A 99 -31.03 -24.31 -38.18
N ARG A 100 -31.06 -25.62 -37.90
CA ARG A 100 -31.11 -26.66 -38.95
C ARG A 100 -32.44 -26.62 -39.72
N LEU A 101 -33.54 -26.34 -39.02
CA LEU A 101 -34.89 -26.27 -39.59
C LEU A 101 -35.20 -24.91 -40.25
N ASP A 102 -34.66 -23.82 -39.71
CA ASP A 102 -34.79 -22.47 -40.23
C ASP A 102 -33.46 -21.70 -40.16
N PRO A 103 -32.55 -21.89 -41.14
CA PRO A 103 -31.24 -21.23 -41.17
C PRO A 103 -31.30 -19.69 -41.30
N GLY A 104 -32.47 -19.12 -41.55
CA GLY A 104 -32.70 -17.67 -41.64
C GLY A 104 -33.15 -17.03 -40.34
N ASN A 105 -33.22 -17.78 -39.24
CA ASN A 105 -33.72 -17.28 -37.96
C ASN A 105 -32.66 -16.46 -37.20
N ALA A 106 -32.64 -15.14 -37.43
CA ALA A 106 -31.71 -14.22 -36.78
C ALA A 106 -31.80 -14.26 -35.24
N THR A 107 -33.02 -14.40 -34.68
CA THR A 107 -33.25 -14.46 -33.23
C THR A 107 -32.65 -15.72 -32.61
N ALA A 108 -32.71 -16.86 -33.31
CA ALA A 108 -32.09 -18.11 -32.86
C ALA A 108 -30.55 -17.98 -32.83
N TYR A 109 -29.94 -17.38 -33.87
CA TYR A 109 -28.51 -17.06 -33.84
C TYR A 109 -28.16 -16.12 -32.68
N TYR A 110 -28.88 -15.00 -32.52
CA TYR A 110 -28.65 -14.06 -31.43
C TYR A 110 -28.69 -14.73 -30.05
N ASN A 111 -29.75 -15.50 -29.78
CA ASN A 111 -29.91 -16.16 -28.48
C ASN A 111 -28.89 -17.29 -28.26
N ARG A 112 -28.53 -18.05 -29.31
CA ARG A 112 -27.45 -19.05 -29.23
C ARG A 112 -26.11 -18.38 -28.96
N GLY A 113 -25.87 -17.20 -29.53
CA GLY A 113 -24.72 -16.36 -29.23
C GLY A 113 -24.64 -15.97 -27.75
N ILE A 114 -25.77 -15.59 -27.13
CA ILE A 114 -25.83 -15.34 -25.67
C ILE A 114 -25.49 -16.62 -24.89
N ALA A 115 -26.06 -17.76 -25.29
CA ALA A 115 -25.80 -19.03 -24.60
C ALA A 115 -24.31 -19.44 -24.70
N HIS A 116 -23.67 -19.27 -25.86
CA HIS A 116 -22.23 -19.47 -26.01
C HIS A 116 -21.40 -18.51 -25.16
N GLY A 117 -21.77 -17.23 -25.11
CA GLY A 117 -21.12 -16.24 -24.25
C GLY A 117 -21.23 -16.60 -22.76
N ALA A 118 -22.41 -17.03 -22.31
CA ALA A 118 -22.60 -17.51 -20.93
C ALA A 118 -21.77 -18.76 -20.59
N LYS A 119 -21.36 -19.53 -21.60
CA LYS A 119 -20.40 -20.65 -21.46
C LYS A 119 -18.93 -20.21 -21.56
N GLY A 120 -18.65 -18.94 -21.82
CA GLY A 120 -17.30 -18.41 -22.09
C GLY A 120 -16.77 -18.71 -23.49
N ASP A 121 -17.59 -19.27 -24.39
CA ASP A 121 -17.22 -19.55 -25.78
C ASP A 121 -17.45 -18.31 -26.65
N TRP A 122 -16.61 -17.30 -26.43
CA TRP A 122 -16.75 -15.98 -27.06
C TRP A 122 -16.58 -16.03 -28.58
N ASP A 123 -15.80 -16.98 -29.11
CA ASP A 123 -15.60 -17.14 -30.54
C ASP A 123 -16.88 -17.61 -31.25
N ARG A 124 -17.56 -18.63 -30.72
CA ARG A 124 -18.85 -19.05 -31.27
C ARG A 124 -19.93 -18.00 -31.03
N ALA A 125 -19.91 -17.32 -29.90
CA ALA A 125 -20.82 -16.22 -29.64
C ALA A 125 -20.71 -15.11 -30.72
N ILE A 126 -19.48 -14.69 -31.05
CA ILE A 126 -19.23 -13.69 -32.09
C ILE A 126 -19.71 -14.18 -33.47
N GLN A 127 -19.44 -15.44 -33.83
CA GLN A 127 -19.90 -16.01 -35.10
C GLN A 127 -21.44 -16.00 -35.21
N ASP A 128 -22.12 -16.34 -34.13
CA ASP A 128 -23.57 -16.31 -34.06
C ASP A 128 -24.12 -14.88 -34.15
N TYR A 129 -23.51 -13.92 -33.46
CA TYR A 129 -23.90 -12.52 -33.60
C TYR A 129 -23.62 -11.97 -35.00
N ASP A 130 -22.51 -12.34 -35.63
CA ASP A 130 -22.20 -11.97 -37.02
C ASP A 130 -23.29 -12.47 -37.98
N GLN A 131 -23.73 -13.72 -37.79
CA GLN A 131 -24.77 -14.31 -38.61
C GLN A 131 -26.16 -13.70 -38.32
N ALA A 132 -26.48 -13.41 -37.06
CA ALA A 132 -27.68 -12.67 -36.68
C ALA A 132 -27.71 -11.30 -37.36
N LEU A 133 -26.61 -10.55 -37.32
CA LEU A 133 -26.47 -9.23 -37.95
C LEU A 133 -26.45 -9.27 -39.47
N LYS A 134 -25.98 -10.37 -40.08
CA LYS A 134 -26.10 -10.58 -41.53
C LYS A 134 -27.54 -10.75 -41.97
N LEU A 135 -28.35 -11.46 -41.16
CA LEU A 135 -29.77 -11.71 -41.43
C LEU A 135 -30.66 -10.51 -41.04
N TYR A 136 -30.31 -9.80 -39.97
CA TYR A 136 -31.01 -8.64 -39.47
C TYR A 136 -30.02 -7.51 -39.09
N PRO A 137 -29.63 -6.65 -40.06
CA PRO A 137 -28.55 -5.66 -39.86
C PRO A 137 -28.85 -4.51 -38.88
N ASN A 138 -30.11 -4.34 -38.47
CA ASN A 138 -30.55 -3.25 -37.58
C ASN A 138 -30.88 -3.77 -36.17
N ASP A 139 -30.15 -4.78 -35.70
CA ASP A 139 -30.31 -5.35 -34.36
C ASP A 139 -29.36 -4.70 -33.34
N ALA A 140 -29.86 -3.70 -32.61
CA ALA A 140 -29.07 -3.04 -31.57
C ALA A 140 -28.59 -4.02 -30.48
N ALA A 141 -29.43 -5.01 -30.14
CA ALA A 141 -29.12 -5.98 -29.09
C ALA A 141 -28.03 -6.96 -29.53
N ALA A 142 -28.00 -7.38 -30.80
CA ALA A 142 -26.93 -8.20 -31.35
C ALA A 142 -25.60 -7.44 -31.46
N PHE A 143 -25.61 -6.15 -31.85
CA PHE A 143 -24.42 -5.31 -31.77
C PHE A 143 -23.89 -5.18 -30.34
N ARG A 144 -24.77 -4.91 -29.36
CA ARG A 144 -24.38 -4.86 -27.95
C ARG A 144 -23.80 -6.19 -27.45
N GLY A 145 -24.44 -7.31 -27.80
CA GLY A 145 -23.98 -8.66 -27.46
C GLY A 145 -22.61 -9.00 -28.05
N ARG A 146 -22.38 -8.65 -29.32
CA ARG A 146 -21.08 -8.85 -29.98
C ARG A 146 -20.01 -7.92 -29.43
N GLY A 147 -20.38 -6.68 -29.12
CA GLY A 147 -19.52 -5.71 -28.46
C GLY A 147 -19.00 -6.23 -27.12
N LEU A 148 -19.89 -6.77 -26.27
CA LEU A 148 -19.52 -7.43 -25.02
C LEU A 148 -18.56 -8.60 -25.24
N ALA A 149 -18.85 -9.48 -26.20
CA ALA A 149 -17.95 -10.60 -26.51
C ALA A 149 -16.55 -10.11 -26.94
N TYR A 150 -16.45 -9.03 -27.73
CA TYR A 150 -15.16 -8.42 -28.04
C TYR A 150 -14.44 -7.85 -26.82
N GLN A 151 -15.17 -7.29 -25.84
CA GLN A 151 -14.56 -6.81 -24.59
C GLN A 151 -13.92 -7.95 -23.80
N GLU A 152 -14.61 -9.08 -23.66
CA GLU A 152 -14.10 -10.28 -22.98
C GLU A 152 -12.89 -10.88 -23.70
N LYS A 153 -12.85 -10.77 -25.03
CA LYS A 153 -11.67 -11.12 -25.85
C LYS A 153 -10.54 -10.08 -25.81
N GLN A 154 -10.63 -9.06 -24.96
CA GLN A 154 -9.67 -7.94 -24.88
C GLN A 154 -9.49 -7.19 -26.22
N GLN A 155 -10.57 -7.01 -26.98
CA GLN A 155 -10.60 -6.26 -28.24
C GLN A 155 -11.47 -5.00 -28.11
N PRO A 156 -11.08 -4.02 -27.26
CA PRO A 156 -11.94 -2.90 -26.90
C PRO A 156 -12.29 -1.99 -28.07
N GLU A 157 -11.44 -1.84 -29.09
CA GLU A 157 -11.71 -1.00 -30.26
C GLU A 157 -12.84 -1.57 -31.14
N ARG A 158 -12.92 -2.90 -31.25
CA ARG A 158 -14.02 -3.56 -31.96
C ARG A 158 -15.31 -3.45 -31.16
N ALA A 159 -15.22 -3.61 -29.85
CA ALA A 159 -16.35 -3.42 -28.95
C ALA A 159 -16.94 -2.00 -29.06
N ILE A 160 -16.10 -0.97 -29.07
CA ILE A 160 -16.53 0.43 -29.21
C ILE A 160 -17.33 0.63 -30.50
N LYS A 161 -16.85 0.10 -31.64
CA LYS A 161 -17.56 0.22 -32.93
C LYS A 161 -18.95 -0.43 -32.90
N ASP A 162 -19.07 -1.56 -32.24
CA ASP A 162 -20.34 -2.26 -32.08
C ASP A 162 -21.29 -1.52 -31.14
N PHE A 163 -20.80 -0.99 -30.01
CA PHE A 163 -21.62 -0.15 -29.14
C PHE A 163 -22.03 1.16 -29.79
N ASP A 164 -21.17 1.78 -30.61
CA ASP A 164 -21.53 2.94 -31.42
C ASP A 164 -22.69 2.63 -32.35
N GLN A 165 -22.69 1.44 -32.98
CA GLN A 165 -23.79 1.02 -33.84
C GLN A 165 -25.05 0.71 -33.05
N ALA A 166 -24.94 0.05 -31.89
CA ALA A 166 -26.07 -0.17 -30.99
C ALA A 166 -26.72 1.16 -30.57
N LEU A 167 -25.92 2.15 -30.17
CA LEU A 167 -26.41 3.47 -29.76
C LEU A 167 -26.91 4.34 -30.91
N ARG A 168 -26.46 4.11 -32.15
CA ARG A 168 -27.06 4.72 -33.34
C ARG A 168 -28.48 4.21 -33.59
N LEU A 169 -28.73 2.93 -33.31
CA LEU A 169 -30.04 2.29 -33.48
C LEU A 169 -30.96 2.57 -32.28
N GLU A 170 -30.42 2.54 -31.06
CA GLU A 170 -31.14 2.78 -29.80
C GLU A 170 -30.40 3.84 -28.95
N PRO A 171 -30.66 5.15 -29.17
CA PRO A 171 -29.92 6.23 -28.51
C PRO A 171 -30.11 6.36 -27.00
N ASN A 172 -31.09 5.64 -26.42
CA ASN A 172 -31.43 5.68 -24.99
C ASN A 172 -31.11 4.35 -24.28
N ASP A 173 -30.23 3.51 -24.83
CA ASP A 173 -29.77 2.29 -24.18
C ASP A 173 -28.69 2.60 -23.12
N ALA A 174 -29.12 2.68 -21.85
CA ALA A 174 -28.22 2.92 -20.71
C ALA A 174 -27.11 1.87 -20.60
N ALA A 175 -27.41 0.60 -20.91
CA ALA A 175 -26.44 -0.48 -20.83
C ALA A 175 -25.37 -0.35 -21.92
N ALA A 176 -25.76 -0.02 -23.15
CA ALA A 176 -24.80 0.22 -24.23
C ALA A 176 -23.85 1.39 -23.92
N PHE A 177 -24.34 2.48 -23.31
CA PHE A 177 -23.46 3.55 -22.80
C PHE A 177 -22.49 3.03 -21.74
N ALA A 178 -22.97 2.33 -20.71
CA ALA A 178 -22.11 1.80 -19.65
C ALA A 178 -21.04 0.82 -20.19
N TYR A 179 -21.42 -0.07 -21.11
CA TYR A 179 -20.47 -1.01 -21.72
C TYR A 179 -19.44 -0.30 -22.60
N ARG A 180 -19.85 0.71 -23.38
CA ARG A 180 -18.90 1.52 -24.16
C ARG A 180 -17.97 2.31 -23.26
N ALA A 181 -18.47 2.85 -22.15
CA ALA A 181 -17.65 3.49 -21.12
C ALA A 181 -16.59 2.52 -20.55
N GLY A 182 -16.98 1.28 -20.26
CA GLY A 182 -16.05 0.22 -19.86
C GLY A 182 -14.98 -0.09 -20.91
N ALA A 183 -15.32 -0.02 -22.21
CA ALA A 183 -14.32 -0.13 -23.28
C ALA A 183 -13.36 1.06 -23.29
N TYR A 184 -13.89 2.28 -23.14
CA TYR A 184 -13.07 3.49 -23.06
C TYR A 184 -12.14 3.52 -21.84
N LEU A 185 -12.56 2.95 -20.71
CA LEU A 185 -11.68 2.77 -19.55
C LEU A 185 -10.46 1.90 -19.86
N ARG A 186 -10.64 0.84 -20.66
CA ARG A 186 -9.53 -0.05 -21.06
C ARG A 186 -8.59 0.58 -22.09
N THR A 187 -9.08 1.46 -22.95
CA THR A 187 -8.25 2.20 -23.90
C THR A 187 -7.65 3.49 -23.33
N GLY A 188 -7.97 3.84 -22.08
CA GLY A 188 -7.51 5.07 -21.43
C GLY A 188 -8.24 6.35 -21.89
N ALA A 189 -9.32 6.22 -22.67
CA ALA A 189 -10.14 7.35 -23.11
C ALA A 189 -11.07 7.86 -21.99
N LEU A 190 -10.50 8.34 -20.89
CA LEU A 190 -11.20 8.63 -19.63
C LEU A 190 -12.34 9.64 -19.78
N ASP A 191 -12.17 10.71 -20.57
CA ASP A 191 -13.22 11.70 -20.79
C ASP A 191 -14.45 11.14 -21.50
N ARG A 192 -14.24 10.24 -22.46
CA ARG A 192 -15.34 9.56 -23.15
C ARG A 192 -16.02 8.55 -22.24
N ALA A 193 -15.25 7.85 -21.40
CA ALA A 193 -15.81 6.95 -20.40
C ALA A 193 -16.72 7.70 -19.42
N ILE A 194 -16.27 8.86 -18.90
CA ILE A 194 -17.08 9.70 -18.02
C ILE A 194 -18.36 10.17 -18.73
N GLY A 195 -18.24 10.68 -19.96
CA GLY A 195 -19.40 11.16 -20.72
C GLY A 195 -20.46 10.07 -20.98
N ASP A 196 -20.03 8.84 -21.28
CA ASP A 196 -20.93 7.71 -21.45
C ASP A 196 -21.56 7.25 -20.14
N TYR A 197 -20.78 7.17 -19.05
CA TYR A 197 -21.36 6.88 -17.74
C TYR A 197 -22.34 7.96 -17.28
N ASP A 198 -22.12 9.24 -17.62
CA ASP A 198 -23.09 10.31 -17.36
C ASP A 198 -24.41 10.05 -18.09
N GLN A 199 -24.39 9.57 -19.33
CA GLN A 199 -25.61 9.17 -20.03
C GLN A 199 -26.27 7.96 -19.36
N ALA A 200 -25.49 6.93 -19.00
CA ALA A 200 -26.00 5.72 -18.37
C ALA A 200 -26.66 6.02 -17.01
N VAL A 201 -26.02 6.83 -16.16
CA VAL A 201 -26.55 7.27 -14.86
C VAL A 201 -27.78 8.16 -15.04
N ARG A 202 -27.83 9.03 -16.07
CA ARG A 202 -29.02 9.84 -16.35
C ARG A 202 -30.21 8.97 -16.76
N LEU A 203 -29.98 7.93 -17.55
CA LEU A 203 -31.03 7.02 -18.04
C LEU A 203 -31.50 6.02 -16.97
N ALA A 204 -30.61 5.61 -16.05
CA ALA A 204 -30.89 4.68 -14.97
C ALA A 204 -30.21 5.13 -13.66
N PRO A 205 -30.75 6.14 -12.95
CA PRO A 205 -30.11 6.77 -11.79
C PRO A 205 -30.08 5.89 -10.53
N ASP A 206 -30.87 4.82 -10.50
CA ASP A 206 -30.95 3.84 -9.42
C ASP A 206 -29.99 2.65 -9.60
N ASN A 207 -29.25 2.59 -10.71
CA ASN A 207 -28.29 1.53 -10.97
C ASN A 207 -26.92 1.83 -10.32
N ALA A 208 -26.65 1.17 -9.18
CA ALA A 208 -25.41 1.32 -8.43
C ALA A 208 -24.13 1.05 -9.27
N GLN A 209 -24.18 0.11 -10.22
CA GLN A 209 -23.02 -0.26 -11.03
C GLN A 209 -22.62 0.85 -12.00
N TYR A 210 -23.57 1.61 -12.55
CA TYR A 210 -23.27 2.72 -13.45
C TYR A 210 -22.64 3.89 -12.71
N VAL A 211 -23.15 4.19 -11.51
CA VAL A 211 -22.56 5.22 -10.64
C VAL A 211 -21.16 4.80 -10.17
N TYR A 212 -21.00 3.54 -9.76
CA TYR A 212 -19.69 2.97 -9.42
C TYR A 212 -18.70 3.06 -10.58
N GLY A 213 -19.11 2.67 -11.79
CA GLY A 213 -18.29 2.75 -12.99
C GLY A 213 -17.83 4.18 -13.32
N ARG A 214 -18.69 5.18 -13.10
CA ARG A 214 -18.31 6.60 -13.21
C ARG A 214 -17.30 7.01 -12.15
N GLY A 215 -17.49 6.57 -10.90
CA GLY A 215 -16.53 6.74 -9.81
C GLY A 215 -15.15 6.18 -10.15
N VAL A 216 -15.09 4.99 -10.78
CA VAL A 216 -13.85 4.38 -11.28
C VAL A 216 -13.21 5.26 -12.37
N ALA A 217 -14.00 5.80 -13.29
CA ALA A 217 -13.48 6.70 -14.32
C ALA A 217 -12.92 8.01 -13.75
N TYR A 218 -13.59 8.61 -12.76
CA TYR A 218 -13.05 9.77 -12.04
C TYR A 218 -11.79 9.42 -11.25
N SER A 219 -11.74 8.25 -10.61
CA SER A 219 -10.58 7.77 -9.86
C SER A 219 -9.37 7.58 -10.77
N ARG A 220 -9.54 6.96 -11.94
CA ARG A 220 -8.45 6.83 -12.95
C ARG A 220 -8.00 8.18 -13.53
N LYS A 221 -8.86 9.19 -13.51
CA LYS A 221 -8.54 10.57 -13.89
C LYS A 221 -8.01 11.41 -12.72
N GLU A 222 -7.74 10.77 -11.57
CA GLU A 222 -7.26 11.40 -10.35
C GLU A 222 -8.21 12.48 -9.77
N GLN A 223 -9.48 12.46 -10.18
CA GLN A 223 -10.52 13.35 -9.65
C GLN A 223 -11.10 12.75 -8.36
N TRP A 224 -10.25 12.59 -7.34
CA TRP A 224 -10.54 11.84 -6.11
C TRP A 224 -11.83 12.29 -5.42
N SER A 225 -12.07 13.61 -5.31
CA SER A 225 -13.28 14.15 -4.68
C SER A 225 -14.57 13.85 -5.44
N ARG A 226 -14.52 13.71 -6.78
CA ARG A 226 -15.69 13.30 -7.58
C ARG A 226 -15.89 11.79 -7.51
N ALA A 227 -14.80 11.04 -7.52
CA ALA A 227 -14.84 9.60 -7.34
C ALA A 227 -15.49 9.24 -6.00
N THR A 228 -15.11 9.89 -4.90
CA THR A 228 -15.73 9.63 -3.58
C THR A 228 -17.23 9.95 -3.55
N GLN A 229 -17.69 11.01 -4.21
CA GLN A 229 -19.12 11.33 -4.31
C GLN A 229 -19.92 10.24 -5.05
N ASP A 230 -19.37 9.74 -6.16
CA ASP A 230 -20.01 8.65 -6.91
C ASP A 230 -19.98 7.34 -6.12
N TYR A 231 -18.88 7.02 -5.44
CA TYR A 231 -18.85 5.84 -4.58
C TYR A 231 -19.82 5.96 -3.39
N ASP A 232 -19.96 7.14 -2.78
CA ASP A 232 -20.98 7.39 -1.75
C ASP A 232 -22.39 7.07 -2.27
N GLN A 233 -22.70 7.52 -3.48
CA GLN A 233 -23.99 7.26 -4.11
C GLN A 233 -24.16 5.78 -4.48
N ALA A 234 -23.13 5.13 -5.02
CA ALA A 234 -23.17 3.71 -5.33
C ALA A 234 -23.41 2.85 -4.07
N ILE A 235 -22.75 3.17 -2.96
CA ILE A 235 -22.93 2.49 -1.66
C ILE A 235 -24.34 2.71 -1.10
N LYS A 236 -24.92 3.91 -1.29
CA LYS A 236 -26.32 4.16 -0.89
C LYS A 236 -27.31 3.32 -1.69
N LEU A 237 -27.06 3.12 -2.98
CA LEU A 237 -27.91 2.31 -3.87
C LEU A 237 -27.73 0.82 -3.61
N ASP A 238 -26.49 0.36 -3.42
CA ASP A 238 -26.16 -1.02 -3.07
C ASP A 238 -25.13 -1.09 -1.93
N PRO A 239 -25.60 -1.25 -0.67
CA PRO A 239 -24.72 -1.36 0.50
C PRO A 239 -23.87 -2.64 0.54
N LYS A 240 -24.06 -3.60 -0.38
CA LYS A 240 -23.27 -4.84 -0.48
C LYS A 240 -22.19 -4.78 -1.55
N LEU A 241 -22.06 -3.65 -2.26
CA LEU A 241 -21.06 -3.48 -3.30
C LEU A 241 -19.67 -3.25 -2.70
N ALA A 242 -18.98 -4.35 -2.36
CA ALA A 242 -17.63 -4.35 -1.77
C ALA A 242 -16.62 -3.48 -2.55
N ALA A 243 -16.72 -3.52 -3.88
CA ALA A 243 -15.86 -2.78 -4.80
C ALA A 243 -16.02 -1.25 -4.67
N ALA A 244 -17.20 -0.76 -4.31
CA ALA A 244 -17.44 0.67 -4.10
C ALA A 244 -16.81 1.16 -2.80
N PHE A 245 -16.86 0.36 -1.72
CA PHE A 245 -16.11 0.65 -0.49
C PHE A 245 -14.61 0.65 -0.74
N TYR A 246 -14.08 -0.37 -1.43
CA TYR A 246 -12.67 -0.42 -1.83
C TYR A 246 -12.25 0.83 -2.62
N GLY A 247 -13.01 1.18 -3.66
CA GLY A 247 -12.74 2.35 -4.50
C GLY A 247 -12.79 3.67 -3.72
N ARG A 248 -13.75 3.81 -2.79
CA ARG A 248 -13.86 4.98 -1.92
C ARG A 248 -12.70 5.06 -0.94
N GLY A 249 -12.33 3.95 -0.30
CA GLY A 249 -11.17 3.87 0.59
C GLY A 249 -9.88 4.29 -0.11
N PHE A 250 -9.64 3.80 -1.32
CA PHE A 250 -8.49 4.20 -2.13
C PHE A 250 -8.49 5.71 -2.43
N ALA A 251 -9.62 6.26 -2.88
CA ALA A 251 -9.73 7.70 -3.17
C ALA A 251 -9.57 8.57 -1.91
N LEU A 252 -10.09 8.13 -0.76
CA LEU A 252 -9.92 8.79 0.54
C LEU A 252 -8.46 8.79 1.00
N GLN A 253 -7.73 7.70 0.77
CA GLN A 253 -6.30 7.62 1.07
C GLN A 253 -5.49 8.62 0.22
N LYS A 254 -5.86 8.83 -1.05
CA LYS A 254 -5.28 9.87 -1.92
C LYS A 254 -5.62 11.30 -1.47
N LEU A 255 -6.74 11.47 -0.78
CA LEU A 255 -7.15 12.73 -0.14
C LEU A 255 -6.62 12.89 1.30
N ASP A 256 -5.72 12.00 1.73
CA ASP A 256 -5.15 11.95 3.09
C ASP A 256 -6.17 11.76 4.23
N GLN A 257 -7.36 11.24 3.92
CA GLN A 257 -8.40 10.94 4.90
C GLN A 257 -8.27 9.50 5.42
N LEU A 258 -7.14 9.23 6.09
CA LEU A 258 -6.72 7.87 6.46
C LEU A 258 -7.73 7.10 7.33
N ASP A 259 -8.37 7.76 8.30
CA ASP A 259 -9.36 7.11 9.17
C ASP A 259 -10.56 6.58 8.39
N ARG A 260 -11.13 7.42 7.53
CA ARG A 260 -12.26 7.04 6.68
C ARG A 260 -11.86 5.97 5.66
N ALA A 261 -10.63 6.04 5.15
CA ALA A 261 -10.11 5.02 4.24
C ALA A 261 -10.03 3.64 4.92
N ILE A 262 -9.53 3.58 6.16
CA ILE A 262 -9.45 2.34 6.94
C ILE A 262 -10.85 1.76 7.19
N GLU A 263 -11.83 2.59 7.57
CA GLU A 263 -13.23 2.15 7.76
C GLU A 263 -13.83 1.55 6.49
N ASP A 264 -13.55 2.14 5.32
CA ASP A 264 -14.01 1.64 4.04
C ASP A 264 -13.34 0.32 3.65
N PHE A 265 -12.04 0.19 3.88
CA PHE A 265 -11.37 -1.08 3.66
C PHE A 265 -11.88 -2.16 4.62
N ASP A 266 -12.18 -1.83 5.89
CA ASP A 266 -12.81 -2.76 6.83
C ASP A 266 -14.16 -3.28 6.29
N LYS A 267 -15.00 -2.38 5.73
CA LYS A 267 -16.28 -2.76 5.12
C LYS A 267 -16.10 -3.59 3.85
N SER A 268 -15.14 -3.21 3.00
CA SER A 268 -14.83 -3.96 1.78
C SER A 268 -14.38 -5.38 2.10
N ILE A 269 -13.42 -5.55 3.01
CA ILE A 269 -12.90 -6.86 3.47
C ILE A 269 -14.00 -7.69 4.13
N GLY A 270 -14.91 -7.07 4.88
CA GLY A 270 -16.03 -7.78 5.49
C GLY A 270 -17.04 -8.33 4.46
N LEU A 271 -17.12 -7.73 3.28
CA LEU A 271 -17.98 -8.17 2.17
C LEU A 271 -17.23 -9.11 1.20
N ASP A 272 -15.92 -8.92 1.05
CA ASP A 272 -15.02 -9.67 0.17
C ASP A 272 -13.69 -9.98 0.89
N PRO A 273 -13.63 -11.11 1.64
CA PRO A 273 -12.48 -11.45 2.48
C PRO A 273 -11.24 -11.95 1.71
N ASP A 274 -11.36 -12.15 0.39
CA ASP A 274 -10.28 -12.64 -0.48
C ASP A 274 -9.65 -11.50 -1.30
N ASN A 275 -9.97 -10.23 -0.99
CA ASN A 275 -9.38 -9.07 -1.65
C ASN A 275 -8.02 -8.68 -1.03
N ALA A 276 -6.94 -9.25 -1.55
CA ALA A 276 -5.56 -8.95 -1.11
C ALA A 276 -5.25 -7.44 -1.14
N SER A 277 -5.66 -6.74 -2.20
CA SER A 277 -5.39 -5.30 -2.37
C SER A 277 -6.06 -4.45 -1.29
N ALA A 278 -7.26 -4.83 -0.83
CA ALA A 278 -7.94 -4.14 0.27
C ALA A 278 -7.15 -4.26 1.59
N PHE A 279 -6.61 -5.44 1.89
CA PHE A 279 -5.71 -5.64 3.03
C PHE A 279 -4.43 -4.82 2.88
N ALA A 280 -3.76 -4.90 1.73
CA ALA A 280 -2.52 -4.16 1.49
C ALA A 280 -2.70 -2.64 1.65
N LEU A 281 -3.77 -2.07 1.08
CA LEU A 281 -4.05 -0.64 1.20
C LEU A 281 -4.43 -0.22 2.62
N ARG A 282 -5.20 -1.06 3.34
CA ARG A 282 -5.50 -0.82 4.76
C ARG A 282 -4.24 -0.87 5.63
N GLY A 283 -3.37 -1.83 5.37
CA GLY A 283 -2.07 -1.96 6.04
C GLY A 283 -1.19 -0.73 5.77
N ALA A 284 -1.12 -0.25 4.52
CA ALA A 284 -0.40 0.96 4.17
C ALA A 284 -0.97 2.21 4.87
N ALA A 285 -2.30 2.34 4.97
CA ALA A 285 -2.93 3.43 5.71
C ALA A 285 -2.61 3.37 7.22
N ARG A 286 -2.65 2.18 7.83
CA ARG A 286 -2.29 1.95 9.24
C ARG A 286 -0.81 2.23 9.51
N LEU A 287 0.08 1.83 8.60
CA LEU A 287 1.51 2.12 8.67
C LEU A 287 1.79 3.63 8.66
N ARG A 288 1.08 4.39 7.81
CA ARG A 288 1.17 5.87 7.77
C ARG A 288 0.68 6.51 9.08
N LYS A 289 -0.31 5.91 9.74
CA LYS A 289 -0.78 6.32 11.07
C LYS A 289 0.13 5.88 12.23
N GLY A 290 1.11 5.01 11.98
CA GLY A 290 1.98 4.43 13.02
C GLY A 290 1.38 3.23 13.78
N ASP A 291 0.24 2.68 13.33
CA ASP A 291 -0.35 1.45 13.88
C ASP A 291 0.38 0.23 13.29
N LEU A 292 1.63 0.03 13.75
CA LEU A 292 2.57 -0.93 13.16
C LEU A 292 2.07 -2.38 13.24
N ASP A 293 1.58 -2.81 14.40
CA ASP A 293 1.16 -4.19 14.62
C ASP A 293 -0.02 -4.59 13.71
N ARG A 294 -1.01 -3.70 13.58
CA ARG A 294 -2.15 -3.96 12.68
C ARG A 294 -1.78 -3.82 11.21
N ALA A 295 -0.82 -2.96 10.87
CA ALA A 295 -0.30 -2.88 9.51
C ALA A 295 0.40 -4.20 9.11
N LEU A 296 1.25 -4.76 9.99
CA LEU A 296 1.90 -6.04 9.75
C LEU A 296 0.88 -7.17 9.53
N SER A 297 -0.14 -7.27 10.40
CA SER A 297 -1.20 -8.28 10.24
C SER A 297 -1.96 -8.15 8.91
N ASP A 298 -2.18 -6.94 8.43
CA ASP A 298 -2.83 -6.71 7.14
C ASP A 298 -1.93 -7.15 5.97
N PHE A 299 -0.63 -6.82 6.02
CA PHE A 299 0.31 -7.24 4.99
C PHE A 299 0.51 -8.76 4.96
N ASP A 300 0.56 -9.41 6.13
CA ASP A 300 0.60 -10.87 6.22
C ASP A 300 -0.59 -11.49 5.50
N ARG A 301 -1.81 -10.99 5.79
CA ARG A 301 -3.01 -11.49 5.15
C ARG A 301 -3.06 -11.21 3.65
N ALA A 302 -2.58 -10.04 3.22
CA ALA A 302 -2.48 -9.71 1.80
C ALA A 302 -1.54 -10.67 1.06
N ILE A 303 -0.38 -10.99 1.64
CA ILE A 303 0.61 -11.92 1.08
C ILE A 303 0.11 -13.37 1.07
N GLU A 304 -0.64 -13.78 2.10
CA GLU A 304 -1.30 -15.09 2.12
C GLU A 304 -2.28 -15.28 0.95
N ILE A 305 -2.96 -14.21 0.56
CA ILE A 305 -3.94 -14.22 -0.53
C ILE A 305 -3.24 -14.08 -1.90
N ASP A 306 -2.32 -13.13 -2.03
CA ASP A 306 -1.53 -12.88 -3.24
C ASP A 306 -0.02 -12.76 -2.92
N PRO A 307 0.76 -13.83 -3.13
CA PRO A 307 2.20 -13.84 -2.84
C PRO A 307 3.05 -13.20 -3.95
N HIS A 308 2.44 -12.61 -4.98
CA HIS A 308 3.15 -12.02 -6.11
C HIS A 308 3.13 -10.49 -6.14
N ASP A 309 2.55 -9.84 -5.12
CA ASP A 309 2.57 -8.38 -4.99
C ASP A 309 3.86 -7.87 -4.31
N ALA A 310 4.82 -7.44 -5.13
CA ALA A 310 6.08 -6.83 -4.68
C ALA A 310 5.85 -5.62 -3.74
N THR A 311 4.79 -4.84 -3.97
CA THR A 311 4.50 -3.62 -3.21
C THR A 311 4.13 -3.95 -1.77
N THR A 312 3.42 -5.07 -1.56
CA THR A 312 3.03 -5.52 -0.21
C THR A 312 4.25 -5.99 0.58
N PHE A 313 5.17 -6.75 -0.02
CA PHE A 313 6.44 -7.10 0.62
C PHE A 313 7.26 -5.85 0.96
N TYR A 314 7.41 -4.91 0.02
CA TYR A 314 8.09 -3.65 0.29
C TYR A 314 7.49 -2.90 1.48
N ASN A 315 6.17 -2.74 1.52
CA ASN A 315 5.49 -2.02 2.61
C ASN A 315 5.62 -2.75 3.97
N ARG A 316 5.58 -4.09 3.99
CA ARG A 316 5.84 -4.87 5.21
C ARG A 316 7.29 -4.74 5.67
N GLY A 317 8.25 -4.73 4.74
CA GLY A 317 9.65 -4.44 5.03
C GLY A 317 9.88 -3.05 5.63
N VAL A 318 9.16 -2.03 5.14
CA VAL A 318 9.16 -0.69 5.74
C VAL A 318 8.59 -0.72 7.15
N ALA A 319 7.49 -1.45 7.39
CA ALA A 319 6.90 -1.62 8.72
C ALA A 319 7.87 -2.30 9.70
N HIS A 320 8.51 -3.40 9.30
CA HIS A 320 9.57 -4.06 10.09
C HIS A 320 10.75 -3.13 10.37
N SER A 321 11.19 -2.34 9.39
CA SER A 321 12.26 -1.35 9.57
C SER A 321 11.89 -0.30 10.62
N ARG A 322 10.65 0.22 10.60
CA ARG A 322 10.16 1.16 11.63
C ARG A 322 10.11 0.51 13.02
N ASN A 323 9.81 -0.78 13.07
CA ASN A 323 9.85 -1.58 14.30
C ASN A 323 11.26 -2.07 14.69
N ARG A 324 12.32 -1.62 14.00
CA ARG A 324 13.72 -2.02 14.20
C ARG A 324 14.00 -3.53 14.01
N GLN A 325 13.12 -4.23 13.31
CA GLN A 325 13.25 -5.64 12.95
C GLN A 325 14.02 -5.75 11.63
N TRP A 326 15.31 -5.41 11.65
CA TRP A 326 16.11 -5.26 10.43
C TRP A 326 16.22 -6.54 9.61
N ASP A 327 16.32 -7.71 10.25
CA ASP A 327 16.42 -8.99 9.54
C ASP A 327 15.13 -9.33 8.78
N ALA A 328 13.97 -9.14 9.42
CA ALA A 328 12.67 -9.34 8.78
C ALA A 328 12.47 -8.34 7.62
N ALA A 329 12.86 -7.07 7.83
CA ALA A 329 12.81 -6.07 6.78
C ALA A 329 13.66 -6.43 5.56
N ILE A 330 14.89 -6.92 5.78
CA ILE A 330 15.78 -7.33 4.70
C ILE A 330 15.18 -8.49 3.89
N LEU A 331 14.58 -9.48 4.55
CA LEU A 331 13.93 -10.60 3.87
C LEU A 331 12.75 -10.15 3.00
N ASP A 332 11.95 -9.21 3.49
CA ASP A 332 10.83 -8.65 2.72
C ASP A 332 11.32 -7.81 1.52
N PHE A 333 12.36 -7.01 1.70
CA PHE A 333 12.95 -6.28 0.57
C PHE A 333 13.63 -7.21 -0.44
N ASP A 334 14.24 -8.32 0.01
CA ASP A 334 14.77 -9.35 -0.89
C ASP A 334 13.66 -9.93 -1.77
N GLN A 335 12.49 -10.22 -1.19
CA GLN A 335 11.34 -10.72 -1.93
C GLN A 335 10.74 -9.67 -2.87
N ALA A 336 10.62 -8.41 -2.42
CA ALA A 336 10.18 -7.30 -3.27
C ALA A 336 11.09 -7.12 -4.50
N ILE A 337 12.41 -7.16 -4.31
CA ILE A 337 13.41 -7.08 -5.40
C ILE A 337 13.35 -8.31 -6.32
N THR A 338 13.06 -9.49 -5.78
CA THR A 338 12.91 -10.71 -6.58
C THR A 338 11.70 -10.62 -7.51
N LEU A 339 10.59 -10.07 -7.02
CA LEU A 339 9.37 -9.87 -7.80
C LEU A 339 9.47 -8.68 -8.77
N GLN A 340 10.16 -7.61 -8.35
CA GLN A 340 10.35 -6.39 -9.13
C GLN A 340 11.81 -5.89 -9.03
N PRO A 341 12.70 -6.36 -9.94
CA PRO A 341 14.14 -6.11 -9.85
C PRO A 341 14.57 -4.70 -10.28
N ASP A 342 13.65 -3.88 -10.78
CA ASP A 342 13.85 -2.49 -11.20
C ASP A 342 13.31 -1.46 -10.19
N ASP A 343 12.75 -1.89 -9.05
CA ASP A 343 12.31 -0.97 -8.00
C ASP A 343 13.49 -0.42 -7.19
N ALA A 344 13.89 0.81 -7.50
CA ALA A 344 14.95 1.53 -6.78
C ALA A 344 14.66 1.67 -5.27
N SER A 345 13.38 1.81 -4.88
CA SER A 345 13.01 2.03 -3.48
C SER A 345 13.34 0.81 -2.63
N SER A 346 13.01 -0.40 -3.09
CA SER A 346 13.33 -1.63 -2.35
C SER A 346 14.82 -1.79 -2.10
N PHE A 347 15.69 -1.44 -3.08
CA PHE A 347 17.14 -1.42 -2.86
C PHE A 347 17.55 -0.37 -1.81
N ALA A 348 17.05 0.86 -1.93
CA ALA A 348 17.41 1.92 -1.00
C ALA A 348 17.04 1.61 0.46
N TYR A 349 15.84 1.06 0.67
CA TYR A 349 15.37 0.66 2.00
C TYR A 349 16.09 -0.57 2.54
N ARG A 350 16.44 -1.55 1.70
CA ARG A 350 17.29 -2.67 2.10
C ARG A 350 18.70 -2.22 2.47
N GLY A 351 19.28 -1.29 1.70
CA GLY A 351 20.55 -0.66 2.01
C GLY A 351 20.53 0.10 3.34
N ALA A 352 19.45 0.86 3.61
CA ALA A 352 19.25 1.51 4.90
C ALA A 352 19.13 0.49 6.05
N ALA A 353 18.47 -0.64 5.86
CA ALA A 353 18.38 -1.71 6.84
C ALA A 353 19.75 -2.37 7.10
N TYR A 354 20.55 -2.67 6.06
CA TYR A 354 21.93 -3.16 6.23
C TYR A 354 22.80 -2.18 7.01
N ARG A 355 22.69 -0.87 6.73
CA ARG A 355 23.41 0.17 7.48
C ARG A 355 23.05 0.15 8.96
N ARG A 356 21.76 0.01 9.30
CA ARG A 356 21.29 -0.08 10.70
C ARG A 356 21.70 -1.37 11.38
N ARG A 357 21.88 -2.47 10.63
CA ARG A 357 22.40 -3.75 11.12
C ARG A 357 23.93 -3.78 11.28
N GLY A 358 24.64 -2.78 10.77
CA GLY A 358 26.11 -2.70 10.85
C GLY A 358 26.84 -3.37 9.69
N GLU A 359 26.19 -3.51 8.53
CA GLU A 359 26.77 -4.05 7.29
C GLU A 359 26.97 -2.95 6.24
N PRO A 360 27.97 -2.05 6.42
CA PRO A 360 28.14 -0.87 5.58
C PRO A 360 28.44 -1.22 4.11
N ASP A 361 29.19 -2.28 3.83
CA ASP A 361 29.56 -2.61 2.45
C ASP A 361 28.36 -3.13 1.63
N ARG A 362 27.46 -3.90 2.26
CA ARG A 362 26.19 -4.30 1.63
C ARG A 362 25.25 -3.12 1.47
N ALA A 363 25.22 -2.22 2.47
CA ALA A 363 24.46 -0.99 2.38
C ALA A 363 24.89 -0.15 1.17
N LEU A 364 26.20 0.07 0.99
CA LEU A 364 26.74 0.82 -0.14
C LEU A 364 26.33 0.18 -1.48
N LYS A 365 26.48 -1.14 -1.62
CA LYS A 365 26.12 -1.85 -2.85
C LYS A 365 24.65 -1.65 -3.24
N ASP A 366 23.75 -1.74 -2.27
CA ASP A 366 22.31 -1.56 -2.51
C ASP A 366 21.96 -0.10 -2.80
N LEU A 367 22.58 0.84 -2.08
CA LEU A 367 22.35 2.28 -2.28
C LEU A 367 22.90 2.76 -3.62
N ASP A 368 24.05 2.24 -4.05
CA ASP A 368 24.59 2.47 -5.40
C ASP A 368 23.62 1.95 -6.45
N ARG A 369 23.11 0.73 -6.28
CA ARG A 369 22.12 0.17 -7.22
C ARG A 369 20.82 0.98 -7.26
N ALA A 370 20.34 1.46 -6.12
CA ALA A 370 19.16 2.32 -6.06
C ALA A 370 19.37 3.62 -6.84
N ILE A 371 20.53 4.25 -6.70
CA ILE A 371 20.89 5.50 -7.41
C ILE A 371 21.10 5.26 -8.91
N GLU A 372 21.63 4.11 -9.31
CA GLU A 372 21.73 3.70 -10.72
C GLU A 372 20.35 3.55 -11.37
N LEU A 373 19.37 2.99 -10.64
CA LEU A 373 18.00 2.81 -11.11
C LEU A 373 17.23 4.12 -11.13
N ASP A 374 17.37 4.93 -10.07
CA ASP A 374 16.75 6.25 -9.95
C ASP A 374 17.70 7.28 -9.30
N GLY A 375 18.29 8.14 -10.13
CA GLY A 375 19.16 9.22 -9.71
C GLY A 375 18.45 10.42 -9.04
N HIS A 376 17.13 10.35 -8.84
CA HIS A 376 16.32 11.34 -8.12
C HIS A 376 15.80 10.83 -6.78
N LEU A 377 16.34 9.72 -6.26
CA LEU A 377 15.95 9.19 -4.95
C LEU A 377 16.77 9.81 -3.81
N ALA A 378 16.33 10.94 -3.26
CA ALA A 378 17.00 11.66 -2.17
C ALA A 378 17.34 10.75 -0.97
N PHE A 379 16.41 9.86 -0.61
CA PHE A 379 16.58 8.89 0.47
C PHE A 379 17.80 7.98 0.31
N ALA A 380 18.12 7.57 -0.94
CA ALA A 380 19.28 6.73 -1.21
C ALA A 380 20.59 7.49 -1.02
N PHE A 381 20.68 8.72 -1.56
CA PHE A 381 21.83 9.59 -1.34
C PHE A 381 22.04 9.89 0.15
N ALA A 382 20.99 10.27 0.88
CA ALA A 382 21.10 10.56 2.32
C ALA A 382 21.58 9.34 3.12
N ASN A 383 21.09 8.14 2.82
CA ASN A 383 21.56 6.94 3.51
C ASN A 383 22.99 6.54 3.10
N ARG A 384 23.40 6.74 1.84
CA ARG A 384 24.77 6.48 1.41
C ARG A 384 25.76 7.46 2.04
N GLY A 385 25.40 8.73 2.11
CA GLY A 385 26.13 9.74 2.86
C GLY A 385 26.26 9.38 4.34
N ALA A 386 25.22 8.80 4.95
CA ALA A 386 25.28 8.31 6.32
C ALA A 386 26.24 7.12 6.50
N VAL A 387 26.37 6.23 5.51
CA VAL A 387 27.40 5.18 5.53
C VAL A 387 28.80 5.77 5.42
N TYR A 388 29.05 6.69 4.47
CA TYR A 388 30.35 7.35 4.32
C TYR A 388 30.76 8.13 5.57
N SER A 389 29.80 8.83 6.17
CA SER A 389 29.99 9.52 7.45
C SER A 389 30.43 8.53 8.53
N ALA A 390 29.73 7.40 8.72
CA ALA A 390 30.15 6.39 9.70
C ALA A 390 31.56 5.83 9.45
N LYS A 391 32.04 5.82 8.20
CA LYS A 391 33.40 5.38 7.82
C LYS A 391 34.47 6.48 7.94
N GLY A 392 34.08 7.71 8.26
CA GLY A 392 34.99 8.87 8.29
C GLY A 392 35.28 9.49 6.93
N GLU A 393 34.59 9.06 5.88
CA GLU A 393 34.72 9.59 4.52
C GLU A 393 33.84 10.85 4.36
N TRP A 394 34.14 11.89 5.13
CA TRP A 394 33.28 13.08 5.30
C TRP A 394 33.01 13.84 3.98
N ASP A 395 33.99 13.91 3.08
CA ASP A 395 33.83 14.57 1.78
C ASP A 395 32.76 13.91 0.92
N ARG A 396 32.79 12.59 0.82
CA ARG A 396 31.79 11.81 0.08
C ARG A 396 30.43 11.89 0.75
N ALA A 397 30.40 11.90 2.08
CA ALA A 397 29.17 12.10 2.84
C ALA A 397 28.52 13.46 2.51
N ILE A 398 29.31 14.53 2.50
CA ILE A 398 28.85 15.89 2.18
C ILE A 398 28.33 15.99 0.75
N GLU A 399 29.01 15.35 -0.22
CA GLU A 399 28.56 15.31 -1.61
C GLU A 399 27.18 14.63 -1.73
N ASP A 400 27.03 13.44 -1.13
CA ASP A 400 25.76 12.70 -1.13
C ASP A 400 24.64 13.46 -0.41
N TYR A 401 24.90 14.04 0.76
CA TYR A 401 23.90 14.85 1.46
C TYR A 401 23.52 16.10 0.67
N THR A 402 24.47 16.71 -0.05
CA THR A 402 24.19 17.85 -0.92
C THR A 402 23.27 17.43 -2.06
N ARG A 403 23.54 16.30 -2.69
CA ARG A 403 22.67 15.78 -3.75
C ARG A 403 21.27 15.45 -3.23
N ALA A 404 21.17 14.86 -2.03
CA ALA A 404 19.88 14.60 -1.39
C ALA A 404 19.08 15.89 -1.16
N LEU A 405 19.73 16.97 -0.68
CA LEU A 405 19.10 18.26 -0.41
C LEU A 405 18.78 19.08 -1.68
N GLU A 406 19.47 18.85 -2.79
CA GLU A 406 19.09 19.39 -4.10
C GLU A 406 17.76 18.81 -4.60
N ILE A 407 17.50 17.53 -4.27
CA ILE A 407 16.28 16.81 -4.65
C ILE A 407 15.16 17.14 -3.65
N GLU A 408 15.42 17.01 -2.34
CA GLU A 408 14.47 17.27 -1.26
C GLU A 408 15.00 18.37 -0.31
N PRO A 409 14.72 19.65 -0.59
CA PRO A 409 15.29 20.77 0.17
C PRO A 409 14.67 21.00 1.56
N HIS A 410 13.71 20.16 1.98
CA HIS A 410 13.00 20.29 3.26
C HIS A 410 13.24 19.10 4.20
N ASP A 411 14.42 18.48 4.13
CA ASP A 411 14.82 17.39 5.02
C ASP A 411 15.75 17.89 6.15
N ALA A 412 15.17 18.11 7.33
CA ALA A 412 15.88 18.55 8.53
C ALA A 412 17.01 17.58 8.94
N ALA A 413 16.77 16.27 8.82
CA ALA A 413 17.72 15.26 9.25
C ALA A 413 18.95 15.23 8.33
N THR A 414 18.76 15.42 7.02
CA THR A 414 19.87 15.49 6.08
C THR A 414 20.70 16.76 6.25
N PHE A 415 20.07 17.92 6.52
CA PHE A 415 20.80 19.13 6.93
C PHE A 415 21.63 18.89 8.20
N TYR A 416 21.03 18.31 9.24
CA TYR A 416 21.74 17.97 10.47
C TYR A 416 22.94 17.05 10.20
N ASN A 417 22.75 16.00 9.41
CA ASN A 417 23.81 15.04 9.10
C ASN A 417 24.95 15.65 8.29
N ARG A 418 24.65 16.56 7.35
CA ARG A 418 25.67 17.29 6.59
C ARG A 418 26.40 18.31 7.48
N GLY A 419 25.68 19.02 8.34
CA GLY A 419 26.27 19.91 9.35
C GLY A 419 27.20 19.16 10.31
N ALA A 420 26.83 17.94 10.72
CA ALA A 420 27.69 17.08 11.53
C ALA A 420 28.95 16.65 10.77
N ALA A 421 28.86 16.34 9.47
CA ALA A 421 30.03 16.03 8.64
C ALA A 421 30.96 17.26 8.49
N TRP A 422 30.41 18.47 8.30
CA TRP A 422 31.19 19.72 8.32
C TRP A 422 31.88 19.97 9.66
N ARG A 423 31.18 19.70 10.77
CA ARG A 423 31.74 19.76 12.13
C ARG A 423 32.93 18.82 12.29
N MET A 424 32.84 17.59 11.78
CA MET A 424 33.96 16.63 11.81
C MET A 424 35.16 17.11 10.98
N LYS A 425 34.90 17.83 9.88
CA LYS A 425 35.92 18.53 9.08
C LYS A 425 36.41 19.85 9.69
N GLN A 426 35.87 20.26 10.84
CA GLN A 426 36.15 21.54 11.49
C GLN A 426 35.83 22.77 10.62
N GLN A 427 34.91 22.62 9.66
CA GLN A 427 34.37 23.73 8.86
C GLN A 427 33.16 24.29 9.61
N TRP A 428 33.43 25.17 10.58
CA TRP A 428 32.44 25.58 11.58
C TRP A 428 31.32 26.46 10.99
N ASP A 429 31.63 27.36 10.06
CA ASP A 429 30.65 28.25 9.44
C ASP A 429 29.62 27.48 8.59
N GLU A 430 30.09 26.48 7.84
CA GLU A 430 29.28 25.57 7.03
C GLU A 430 28.39 24.69 7.91
N ALA A 431 28.96 24.17 9.01
CA ALA A 431 28.19 23.42 9.99
C ALA A 431 27.06 24.27 10.60
N ILE A 432 27.34 25.52 10.96
CA ILE A 432 26.33 26.46 11.49
C ILE A 432 25.20 26.69 10.47
N LYS A 433 25.53 26.95 9.20
CA LYS A 433 24.51 27.14 8.14
C LYS A 433 23.57 25.94 8.00
N ASP A 434 24.12 24.73 8.06
CA ASP A 434 23.34 23.50 7.95
C ASP A 434 22.52 23.25 9.22
N PHE A 435 23.08 23.44 10.42
CA PHE A 435 22.31 23.34 11.67
C PHE A 435 21.21 24.40 11.76
N ASP A 436 21.43 25.60 11.24
CA ASP A 436 20.39 26.63 11.12
C ASP A 436 19.21 26.15 10.28
N GLN A 437 19.47 25.47 9.15
CA GLN A 437 18.40 24.90 8.33
C GLN A 437 17.69 23.75 9.04
N ALA A 438 18.46 22.85 9.69
CA ALA A 438 17.89 21.76 10.46
C ALA A 438 16.95 22.28 11.57
N ILE A 439 17.36 23.29 12.33
CA ILE A 439 16.57 23.91 13.40
C ILE A 439 15.35 24.67 12.86
N ARG A 440 15.47 25.33 11.69
CA ARG A 440 14.32 25.98 11.04
C ARG A 440 13.24 24.98 10.66
N LEU A 441 13.63 23.79 10.20
CA LEU A 441 12.72 22.73 9.76
C LEU A 441 12.19 21.90 10.93
N ASP A 442 13.03 21.61 11.93
CA ASP A 442 12.67 20.95 13.18
C ASP A 442 13.21 21.73 14.40
N PRO A 443 12.40 22.65 14.97
CA PRO A 443 12.80 23.45 16.12
C PRO A 443 12.86 22.66 17.44
N LYS A 444 12.57 21.35 17.42
CA LYS A 444 12.62 20.48 18.60
C LYS A 444 13.86 19.58 18.62
N ASP A 445 14.72 19.63 17.61
CA ASP A 445 15.96 18.87 17.58
C ASP A 445 17.00 19.48 18.54
N SER A 446 17.05 18.96 19.78
CA SER A 446 18.02 19.36 20.80
C SER A 446 19.47 19.14 20.36
N SER A 447 19.73 18.11 19.54
CA SER A 447 21.08 17.79 19.07
C SER A 447 21.57 18.80 18.05
N ALA A 448 20.69 19.33 17.20
CA ALA A 448 21.05 20.41 16.28
C ALA A 448 21.48 21.68 17.03
N PHE A 449 20.74 22.08 18.07
CA PHE A 449 21.14 23.20 18.95
C PHE A 449 22.48 22.93 19.63
N ARG A 450 22.66 21.76 20.26
CA ARG A 450 23.94 21.40 20.92
C ARG A 450 25.11 21.46 19.94
N ASN A 451 24.95 20.94 18.72
CA ASN A 451 26.02 20.91 17.74
C ASN A 451 26.33 22.29 17.14
N ARG A 452 25.32 23.14 16.94
CA ARG A 452 25.51 24.53 16.52
C ARG A 452 26.17 25.36 17.61
N GLY A 453 25.74 25.19 18.86
CA GLY A 453 26.37 25.81 20.03
C GLY A 453 27.84 25.41 20.19
N PHE A 454 28.17 24.14 19.92
CA PHE A 454 29.56 23.70 19.88
C PHE A 454 30.38 24.42 18.79
N ALA A 455 29.83 24.55 17.58
CA ALA A 455 30.48 25.26 16.49
C ALA A 455 30.68 26.76 16.80
N TYR A 456 29.67 27.43 17.38
CA TYR A 456 29.81 28.80 17.88
C TYR A 456 30.91 28.93 18.94
N GLY A 457 31.01 27.97 19.86
CA GLY A 457 32.08 27.93 20.86
C GLY A 457 33.48 27.85 20.22
N LYS A 458 33.63 27.09 19.12
CA LYS A 458 34.88 27.00 18.36
C LYS A 458 35.24 28.28 17.61
N LEU A 459 34.24 29.06 17.19
CA LEU A 459 34.41 30.39 16.60
C LEU A 459 34.48 31.52 17.64
N GLU A 460 34.59 31.19 18.93
CA GLU A 460 34.62 32.15 20.05
C GLU A 460 33.36 33.03 20.17
N GLN A 461 32.25 32.62 19.56
CA GLN A 461 30.95 33.27 19.70
C GLN A 461 30.24 32.74 20.95
N ILE A 462 30.82 33.04 22.12
CA ILE A 462 30.44 32.43 23.40
C ILE A 462 28.97 32.68 23.77
N ASP A 463 28.44 33.88 23.53
CA ASP A 463 27.04 34.19 23.84
C ASP A 463 26.04 33.38 23.00
N ALA A 464 26.33 33.19 21.71
CA ALA A 464 25.52 32.36 20.83
C ALA A 464 25.59 30.88 21.26
N ALA A 465 26.78 30.39 21.64
CA ALA A 465 26.96 29.05 22.16
C ALA A 465 26.14 28.81 23.43
N LEU A 466 26.18 29.74 24.39
CA LEU A 466 25.42 29.66 25.64
C LEU A 466 23.90 29.62 25.40
N ALA A 467 23.40 30.43 24.45
CA ALA A 467 21.99 30.43 24.08
C ALA A 467 21.58 29.06 23.50
N ASP A 468 22.36 28.52 22.58
CA ASP A 468 22.09 27.23 21.95
C ASP A 468 22.16 26.06 22.94
N PHE A 469 23.15 26.01 23.82
CA PHE A 469 23.19 24.97 24.86
C PHE A 469 22.02 25.11 25.85
N GLY A 470 21.61 26.35 26.17
CA GLY A 470 20.42 26.60 26.97
C GLY A 470 19.15 26.04 26.31
N GLN A 471 19.00 26.25 25.02
CA GLN A 471 17.87 25.70 24.25
C GLN A 471 17.93 24.17 24.16
N ALA A 472 19.11 23.59 23.94
CA ALA A 472 19.30 22.14 23.93
C ALA A 472 18.89 21.50 25.26
N ILE A 473 19.30 22.08 26.39
CA ILE A 473 18.94 21.62 27.75
C ILE A 473 17.44 21.80 28.02
N GLN A 474 16.82 22.86 27.51
CA GLN A 474 15.37 23.05 27.65
C GLN A 474 14.58 21.97 26.91
N LEU A 475 15.07 21.56 25.73
CA LEU A 475 14.45 20.50 24.91
C LEU A 475 14.75 19.10 25.46
N ASP A 476 15.97 18.87 25.94
CA ASP A 476 16.41 17.62 26.58
C ASP A 476 17.15 17.90 27.91
N PRO A 477 16.42 17.87 29.04
CA PRO A 477 17.02 18.10 30.37
C PRO A 477 18.00 17.01 30.82
N ASN A 478 18.14 15.90 30.09
CA ASN A 478 19.07 14.81 30.40
C ASN A 478 20.29 14.80 29.45
N ASP A 479 20.50 15.85 28.66
CA ASP A 479 21.67 15.98 27.80
C ASP A 479 22.92 16.42 28.59
N ALA A 480 23.67 15.45 29.11
CA ALA A 480 24.91 15.67 29.86
C ALA A 480 25.94 16.50 29.07
N LEU A 481 26.03 16.29 27.75
CA LEU A 481 26.98 17.00 26.90
C LEU A 481 26.60 18.46 26.73
N ALA A 482 25.31 18.78 26.60
CA ALA A 482 24.86 20.17 26.54
C ALA A 482 25.20 20.93 27.83
N PHE A 483 25.00 20.32 29.01
CA PHE A 483 25.47 20.90 30.28
C PHE A 483 26.98 21.07 30.31
N ALA A 484 27.76 20.04 29.96
CA ALA A 484 29.21 20.11 29.96
C ALA A 484 29.75 21.21 29.03
N TYR A 485 29.19 21.34 27.82
CA TYR A 485 29.59 22.37 26.87
C TYR A 485 29.15 23.77 27.31
N ARG A 486 27.98 23.91 27.94
CA ARG A 486 27.55 25.19 28.52
C ARG A 486 28.44 25.60 29.69
N GLY A 487 28.81 24.66 30.55
CA GLY A 487 29.77 24.90 31.63
C GLY A 487 31.13 25.38 31.11
N ALA A 488 31.65 24.75 30.05
CA ALA A 488 32.87 25.19 29.40
C ALA A 488 32.76 26.59 28.77
N ALA A 489 31.61 26.91 28.18
CA ALA A 489 31.34 28.25 27.66
C ALA A 489 31.26 29.31 28.79
N TRP A 490 30.60 29.01 29.92
CA TRP A 490 30.59 29.87 31.10
C TRP A 490 31.98 30.09 31.68
N GLN A 491 32.79 29.03 31.76
CA GLN A 491 34.17 29.12 32.24
C GLN A 491 35.02 30.04 31.35
N ARG A 492 34.87 29.94 30.02
CA ARG A 492 35.54 30.86 29.07
C ARG A 492 35.04 32.31 29.19
N LYS A 493 33.78 32.50 29.58
CA LYS A 493 33.19 33.83 29.86
C LYS A 493 33.63 34.40 31.22
N GLY A 494 34.26 33.59 32.08
CA GLY A 494 34.68 33.97 33.43
C GLY A 494 33.63 33.74 34.51
N GLU A 495 32.46 33.19 34.16
CA GLU A 495 31.35 32.90 35.07
C GLU A 495 31.54 31.54 35.74
N ILE A 496 32.56 31.42 36.60
CA ILE A 496 33.02 30.12 37.14
C ILE A 496 31.97 29.42 38.00
N ASP A 497 31.13 30.15 38.74
CA ASP A 497 30.06 29.56 39.55
C ASP A 497 29.04 28.83 38.68
N ARG A 498 28.58 29.47 37.60
CA ARG A 498 27.66 28.87 36.63
C ARG A 498 28.28 27.68 35.91
N ALA A 499 29.59 27.75 35.63
CA ALA A 499 30.31 26.65 35.03
C ALA A 499 30.29 25.40 35.93
N ILE A 500 30.57 25.56 37.23
CA ILE A 500 30.55 24.46 38.20
C ILE A 500 29.14 23.88 38.35
N GLU A 501 28.10 24.72 38.42
CA GLU A 501 26.70 24.24 38.47
C GLU A 501 26.35 23.36 37.27
N ASP A 502 26.72 23.79 36.06
CA ASP A 502 26.50 23.02 34.84
C ASP A 502 27.32 21.71 34.81
N TYR A 503 28.57 21.74 35.27
CA TYR A 503 29.38 20.52 35.40
C TYR A 503 28.83 19.55 36.43
N ASP A 504 28.30 20.04 37.56
CA ASP A 504 27.64 19.22 38.56
C ASP A 504 26.41 18.53 37.98
N ARG A 505 25.62 19.25 37.16
CA ARG A 505 24.49 18.67 36.44
C ARG A 505 24.92 17.63 35.42
N ALA A 506 25.94 17.93 34.60
CA ALA A 506 26.48 16.98 33.64
C ALA A 506 26.97 15.69 34.32
N LEU A 507 27.72 15.81 35.42
CA LEU A 507 28.27 14.66 36.17
C LEU A 507 27.22 13.92 37.03
N ALA A 508 26.08 14.55 37.32
CA ALA A 508 24.94 13.84 37.90
C ALA A 508 24.27 12.91 36.88
N ILE A 509 24.33 13.26 35.58
CA ILE A 509 23.78 12.46 34.48
C ILE A 509 24.80 11.43 33.99
N ASP A 510 26.04 11.84 33.73
CA ASP A 510 27.17 10.97 33.37
C ASP A 510 28.35 11.17 34.35
N PRO A 511 28.43 10.37 35.43
CA PRO A 511 29.46 10.52 36.45
C PRO A 511 30.89 10.23 36.00
N ASN A 512 31.10 9.62 34.83
CA ASN A 512 32.42 9.17 34.38
C ASN A 512 32.92 9.94 33.16
N GLU A 513 32.27 11.03 32.76
CA GLU A 513 32.76 11.87 31.67
C GLU A 513 34.04 12.60 32.09
N ILE A 514 35.16 12.14 31.52
CA ILE A 514 36.52 12.53 31.93
C ILE A 514 36.76 14.03 31.71
N THR A 515 36.30 14.57 30.58
CA THR A 515 36.55 15.97 30.20
C THR A 515 35.89 16.94 31.17
N THR A 516 34.68 16.62 31.61
CA THR A 516 33.83 17.39 32.50
C THR A 516 34.39 17.34 33.92
N LEU A 517 34.84 16.16 34.39
CA LEU A 517 35.57 16.04 35.65
C LEU A 517 36.82 16.93 35.65
N TYR A 518 37.63 16.83 34.59
CA TYR A 518 38.83 17.64 34.46
C TYR A 518 38.52 19.15 34.44
N ASN A 519 37.52 19.56 33.66
CA ASN A 519 37.12 20.96 33.55
C ASN A 519 36.55 21.51 34.87
N ARG A 520 35.72 20.72 35.59
CA ARG A 520 35.22 21.10 36.92
C ARG A 520 36.37 21.20 37.93
N GLY A 521 37.32 20.29 37.89
CA GLY A 521 38.54 20.36 38.69
C GLY A 521 39.33 21.64 38.43
N ALA A 522 39.50 22.01 37.15
CA ALA A 522 40.16 23.26 36.76
C ALA A 522 39.38 24.51 37.19
N ALA A 523 38.05 24.50 37.10
CA ALA A 523 37.19 25.57 37.59
C ALA A 523 37.31 25.75 39.12
N ASN A 524 37.29 24.64 39.88
CA ASN A 524 37.50 24.63 41.32
C ASN A 524 38.90 25.14 41.70
N ALA A 525 39.95 24.73 40.97
CA ALA A 525 41.30 25.24 41.15
C ALA A 525 41.38 26.75 40.91
N GLY A 526 40.70 27.27 39.88
CA GLY A 526 40.58 28.71 39.63
C GLY A 526 39.94 29.49 40.79
N ARG A 527 39.04 28.86 41.55
CA ARG A 527 38.45 29.40 42.78
C ARG A 527 39.28 29.17 44.04
N ARG A 528 40.47 28.57 43.91
CA ARG A 528 41.31 28.12 45.05
C ARG A 528 40.63 27.08 45.94
N GLN A 529 39.64 26.36 45.41
CA GLN A 529 39.01 25.21 46.03
C GLN A 529 39.85 23.95 45.75
N TRP A 530 41.08 23.98 46.26
CA TRP A 530 42.13 23.00 45.91
C TRP A 530 41.75 21.57 46.26
N GLN A 531 41.04 21.36 47.38
CA GLN A 531 40.62 20.02 47.79
C GLN A 531 39.58 19.43 46.83
N GLN A 532 38.60 20.23 46.40
CA GLN A 532 37.61 19.81 45.41
C GLN A 532 38.26 19.54 44.04
N ALA A 533 39.23 20.38 43.65
CA ALA A 533 39.99 20.18 42.42
C ALA A 533 40.75 18.85 42.44
N ILE A 534 41.45 18.53 43.54
CA ILE A 534 42.17 17.26 43.69
C ILE A 534 41.22 16.07 43.61
N GLN A 535 40.03 16.13 44.23
CA GLN A 535 39.04 15.05 44.15
C GLN A 535 38.60 14.76 42.71
N ASP A 536 38.40 15.80 41.90
CA ASP A 536 38.05 15.65 40.49
C ASP A 536 39.21 15.08 39.68
N TYR A 537 40.44 15.57 39.89
CA TYR A 537 41.62 15.03 39.23
C TYR A 537 41.92 13.59 39.63
N ASP A 538 41.70 13.20 40.89
CA ASP A 538 41.81 11.81 41.33
C ASP A 538 40.83 10.91 40.58
N ARG A 539 39.59 11.38 40.35
CA ARG A 539 38.60 10.64 39.55
C ARG A 539 39.02 10.54 38.10
N VAL A 540 39.51 11.63 37.49
CA VAL A 540 40.07 11.61 36.12
C VAL A 540 41.18 10.55 36.03
N LEU A 541 42.13 10.56 36.96
CA LEU A 541 43.29 9.66 36.92
C LEU A 541 42.97 8.22 37.29
N LYS A 542 41.83 7.98 37.94
CA LYS A 542 41.29 6.63 38.10
C LYS A 542 40.72 6.08 36.78
N LEU A 543 40.13 6.95 35.95
CA LEU A 543 39.55 6.58 34.66
C LEU A 543 40.59 6.53 33.54
N ASP A 544 41.50 7.51 33.52
CA ASP A 544 42.65 7.60 32.62
C ASP A 544 43.92 7.96 33.42
N PRO A 545 44.69 6.96 33.88
CA PRO A 545 45.93 7.18 34.62
C PRO A 545 47.02 7.93 33.84
N LYS A 546 46.88 8.06 32.51
CA LYS A 546 47.87 8.73 31.65
C LYS A 546 47.43 10.14 31.23
N PHE A 547 46.38 10.69 31.85
CA PHE A 547 45.93 12.05 31.57
C PHE A 547 46.92 13.10 32.13
N ALA A 548 47.93 13.48 31.33
CA ALA A 548 49.04 14.33 31.76
C ALA A 548 48.60 15.66 32.40
N ALA A 549 47.60 16.33 31.82
CA ALA A 549 47.13 17.61 32.33
C ALA A 549 46.42 17.51 33.69
N ALA A 550 45.78 16.37 33.99
CA ALA A 550 45.15 16.12 35.29
C ALA A 550 46.23 15.83 36.35
N LEU A 551 47.28 15.07 36.01
CA LEU A 551 48.45 14.90 36.89
C LEU A 551 49.09 16.25 37.21
N TYR A 552 49.39 17.05 36.18
CA TYR A 552 50.03 18.35 36.36
C TYR A 552 49.18 19.28 37.25
N ASN A 553 47.89 19.44 36.94
CA ASN A 553 47.01 20.32 37.70
C ASN A 553 46.73 19.81 39.12
N ARG A 554 46.70 18.49 39.33
CA ARG A 554 46.64 17.90 40.68
C ARG A 554 47.90 18.20 41.48
N GLY A 555 49.07 18.10 40.84
CA GLY A 555 50.34 18.47 41.45
C GLY A 555 50.37 19.94 41.90
N VAL A 556 49.94 20.86 41.03
CA VAL A 556 49.81 22.29 41.36
C VAL A 556 48.85 22.49 42.54
N ALA A 557 47.69 21.83 42.54
CA ALA A 557 46.72 21.95 43.64
C ALA A 557 47.25 21.38 44.97
N LYS A 558 48.01 20.27 44.94
CA LYS A 558 48.68 19.68 46.12
C LYS A 558 49.74 20.61 46.69
N GLU A 559 50.52 21.27 45.84
CA GLU A 559 51.51 22.26 46.26
C GLU A 559 50.85 23.41 47.03
N GLN A 560 49.71 23.91 46.55
CA GLN A 560 48.95 24.98 47.23
C GLN A 560 48.40 24.54 48.60
N LEU A 561 48.20 23.24 48.83
CA LEU A 561 47.81 22.67 50.12
C LEU A 561 49.00 22.24 50.99
N GLY A 562 50.24 22.42 50.52
CA GLY A 562 51.48 22.10 51.25
C GLY A 562 51.97 20.64 51.09
N ASP A 563 51.33 19.82 50.27
CA ASP A 563 51.80 18.46 49.94
C ASP A 563 52.86 18.51 48.83
N ARG A 564 54.08 18.93 49.20
CA ARG A 564 55.20 19.07 48.26
C ARG A 564 55.62 17.74 47.63
N ALA A 565 55.66 16.67 48.42
CA ALA A 565 56.08 15.36 47.94
C ALA A 565 55.09 14.79 46.91
N GLY A 566 53.78 14.91 47.19
CA GLY A 566 52.74 14.51 46.24
C GLY A 566 52.72 15.38 44.98
N ALA A 567 52.99 16.69 45.11
CA ALA A 567 53.09 17.60 43.98
C ALA A 567 54.27 17.25 43.04
N GLU A 568 55.47 17.03 43.60
CA GLU A 568 56.66 16.63 42.83
C GLU A 568 56.44 15.31 42.09
N ALA A 569 55.82 14.33 42.75
CA ALA A 569 55.51 13.03 42.15
C ALA A 569 54.54 13.17 40.96
N ASP A 570 53.46 13.95 41.12
CA ASP A 570 52.47 14.17 40.06
C ASP A 570 53.05 14.92 38.87
N VAL A 571 53.84 15.99 39.11
CA VAL A 571 54.48 16.77 38.04
C VAL A 571 55.53 15.94 37.30
N ALA A 572 56.31 15.10 38.01
CA ALA A 572 57.25 14.19 37.39
C ALA A 572 56.54 13.16 36.49
N ALA A 573 55.44 12.59 36.95
CA ALA A 573 54.63 11.66 36.16
C ALA A 573 54.01 12.35 34.93
N ALA A 574 53.51 13.58 35.08
CA ALA A 574 52.98 14.36 33.97
C ALA A 574 54.04 14.60 32.88
N ARG A 575 55.27 14.99 33.28
CA ARG A 575 56.39 15.26 32.37
C ARG A 575 56.95 14.01 31.68
N GLN A 576 56.77 12.83 32.27
CA GLN A 576 57.09 11.57 31.58
C GLN A 576 56.14 11.29 30.41
N ILE A 577 54.90 11.78 30.49
CA ILE A 577 53.88 11.59 29.46
C ILE A 577 53.95 12.71 28.43
N ASP A 578 54.06 13.96 28.89
CA ASP A 578 54.21 15.17 28.07
C ASP A 578 55.40 16.00 28.59
N PRO A 579 56.59 15.87 27.98
CA PRO A 579 57.80 16.58 28.42
C PRO A 579 57.72 18.11 28.40
N ASP A 580 56.74 18.68 27.69
CA ASP A 580 56.56 20.14 27.56
C ASP A 580 55.48 20.68 28.50
N ILE A 581 54.86 19.83 29.32
CA ILE A 581 53.79 20.26 30.22
C ILE A 581 54.30 21.24 31.29
N GLY A 582 53.65 22.40 31.35
CA GLY A 582 53.94 23.47 32.32
C GLY A 582 55.18 24.32 32.00
N LYS A 583 55.77 24.18 30.80
CA LYS A 583 56.71 25.14 30.23
C LYS A 583 55.95 26.26 29.52
#